data_AF-A0A3L9MDB6-F1
#
_entry.id   AF-A0A3L9MDB6-F1
#
_cell.length_a   1.000
_cell.length_b   1.000
_cell.length_c   1.000
_cell.angle_alpha   90.00
_cell.angle_beta   90.00
_cell.angle_gamma   90.00
#
_symmetry.space_group_name_H-M   'P 1'
#
loop_
_entity.id
_entity.type
_entity.pdbx_description
1 polymer ?
#
loop_
_entity_poly.entity_id
_entity_poly.type
_entity_poly.pdbx_seq_one_letter_code
_entity_poly.pdbx_strand_id
1 'polypeptide(L)'
;MSYQYHDESIVTELPEDTVFVFGSNLAGQHDSGAARVAAQHFAAVKGVGRGWAGQSFAIPTLNEHIQQMPLSQIEHYVNDFKIYAENHPKTKYFLTALGCGIAGYKVSEIAPLFKGIHSNVIFPESFRPYIEEDAVSQFPNLTADMVHTFITDDVIFYFNHGYESFTEALDKTQLSPAEKAIALIVLNEELYPRDRYGRGREHEIKDILGKLNGKIFHFQNNTEGAMIFVSVIIALMELYDIDEQDFIKLWRGELEIQHPINRT
;
A
#
# COMPACT_ATOMS: atom_id res chain seq x y z
N MET A 1 16.90 -2.72 15.19
CA MET A 1 15.82 -3.56 15.78
C MET A 1 15.12 -4.23 14.61
N SER A 2 14.71 -5.50 14.71
CA SER A 2 13.95 -6.15 13.63
C SER A 2 12.46 -6.03 13.93
N TYR A 3 11.70 -5.48 12.99
CA TYR A 3 10.25 -5.40 13.06
C TYR A 3 9.61 -6.69 12.51
N GLN A 4 8.39 -6.97 12.94
CA GLN A 4 7.56 -8.03 12.36
C GLN A 4 6.62 -7.43 11.33
N TYR A 5 6.25 -8.23 10.33
CA TYR A 5 5.36 -7.82 9.25
C TYR A 5 4.25 -8.85 9.02
N HIS A 6 3.11 -8.39 8.53
CA HIS A 6 1.99 -9.24 8.11
C HIS A 6 1.59 -8.94 6.66
N ASP A 7 0.97 -9.91 6.00
CA ASP A 7 0.58 -9.91 4.58
C ASP A 7 -0.66 -9.05 4.24
N GLU A 8 -1.08 -8.18 5.16
CA GLU A 8 -2.27 -7.32 5.02
C GLU A 8 -3.62 -8.03 4.83
N SER A 9 -3.67 -9.35 5.07
CA SER A 9 -4.94 -10.08 5.11
C SER A 9 -5.89 -9.55 6.20
N ILE A 10 -7.20 -9.67 5.95
CA ILE A 10 -8.22 -9.29 6.93
C ILE A 10 -8.22 -10.31 8.07
N VAL A 11 -7.82 -9.87 9.25
CA VAL A 11 -7.84 -10.68 10.49
C VAL A 11 -9.09 -10.39 11.32
N THR A 12 -9.68 -11.44 11.90
CA THR A 12 -10.85 -11.35 12.78
C THR A 12 -10.56 -11.78 14.21
N GLU A 13 -9.34 -12.20 14.49
CA GLU A 13 -8.87 -12.62 15.80
C GLU A 13 -7.38 -12.29 15.96
N LEU A 14 -6.96 -12.00 17.19
CA LEU A 14 -5.58 -11.74 17.56
C LEU A 14 -5.31 -12.34 18.95
N PRO A 15 -4.06 -12.73 19.25
CA PRO A 15 -3.68 -13.11 20.60
C PRO A 15 -4.05 -12.04 21.64
N GLU A 16 -4.37 -12.44 22.88
CA GLU A 16 -4.84 -11.52 23.94
C GLU A 16 -3.82 -10.39 24.24
N ASP A 17 -2.53 -10.65 24.04
CA ASP A 17 -1.45 -9.68 24.23
C ASP A 17 -1.22 -8.76 23.02
N THR A 18 -2.07 -8.84 21.99
CA THR A 18 -1.96 -8.09 20.75
C THR A 18 -3.17 -7.19 20.54
N VAL A 19 -2.91 -5.92 20.23
CA VAL A 19 -3.91 -4.87 20.03
C VAL A 19 -4.01 -4.53 18.54
N PHE A 20 -5.24 -4.48 18.01
CA PHE A 20 -5.52 -4.10 16.62
C PHE A 20 -5.48 -2.57 16.45
N VAL A 21 -4.53 -2.05 15.68
CA VAL A 21 -4.33 -0.61 15.47
C VAL A 21 -4.87 -0.19 14.10
N PHE A 22 -5.76 0.79 14.08
CA PHE A 22 -6.52 1.15 12.89
C PHE A 22 -6.69 2.66 12.70
N GLY A 23 -6.85 3.06 11.45
CA GLY A 23 -7.23 4.43 11.08
C GLY A 23 -8.71 4.69 11.39
N SER A 24 -8.99 5.80 12.08
CA SER A 24 -10.36 6.22 12.42
C SER A 24 -10.63 7.67 12.00
N ASN A 25 -11.87 8.14 12.21
CA ASN A 25 -12.21 9.55 12.21
C ASN A 25 -12.35 10.07 13.65
N LEU A 26 -12.18 11.38 13.85
CA LEU A 26 -12.30 12.00 15.17
C LEU A 26 -13.67 11.80 15.84
N ALA A 27 -14.74 11.59 15.06
CA ALA A 27 -16.07 11.30 15.58
C ALA A 27 -16.25 9.84 16.06
N GLY A 28 -15.27 8.96 15.84
CA GLY A 28 -15.34 7.54 16.23
C GLY A 28 -16.43 6.76 15.49
N GLN A 29 -16.70 7.12 14.22
CA GLN A 29 -17.59 6.36 13.35
C GLN A 29 -16.81 5.20 12.73
N HIS A 30 -17.12 3.97 13.14
CA HIS A 30 -16.38 2.76 12.79
C HIS A 30 -17.18 1.86 11.84
N ASP A 31 -17.76 2.45 10.79
CA ASP A 31 -18.76 1.76 9.95
C ASP A 31 -18.18 1.11 8.68
N SER A 32 -16.89 1.32 8.40
CA SER A 32 -16.24 0.88 7.16
C SER A 32 -14.76 0.49 7.33
N GLY A 33 -14.22 -0.25 6.35
CA GLY A 33 -12.81 -0.66 6.31
C GLY A 33 -12.30 -1.35 7.59
N ALA A 34 -11.05 -1.06 7.94
CA ALA A 34 -10.41 -1.55 9.16
C ALA A 34 -11.15 -1.10 10.44
N ALA A 35 -11.78 0.08 10.45
CA ALA A 35 -12.55 0.55 11.60
C ALA A 35 -13.77 -0.34 11.89
N ARG A 36 -14.46 -0.81 10.84
CA ARG A 36 -15.55 -1.78 10.97
C ARG A 36 -15.08 -3.10 11.55
N VAL A 37 -13.95 -3.61 11.06
CA VAL A 37 -13.34 -4.84 11.59
C VAL A 37 -12.98 -4.65 13.06
N ALA A 38 -12.38 -3.52 13.43
CA ALA A 38 -12.07 -3.17 14.81
C ALA A 38 -13.31 -3.16 15.72
N ALA A 39 -14.42 -2.59 15.26
CA ALA A 39 -15.67 -2.57 16.01
C ALA A 39 -16.31 -3.95 16.15
N GLN A 40 -16.28 -4.77 15.10
CA GLN A 40 -16.92 -6.09 15.08
C GLN A 40 -16.12 -7.16 15.84
N HIS A 41 -14.80 -7.11 15.77
CA HIS A 41 -13.93 -8.21 16.23
C HIS A 41 -13.00 -7.82 17.38
N PHE A 42 -12.64 -6.54 17.51
CA PHE A 42 -11.61 -6.08 18.46
C PHE A 42 -12.16 -5.10 19.51
N ALA A 43 -13.48 -5.08 19.68
CA ALA A 43 -14.20 -4.28 20.67
C ALA A 43 -13.90 -2.77 20.62
N ALA A 44 -13.64 -2.22 19.43
CA ALA A 44 -13.53 -0.77 19.26
C ALA A 44 -14.87 -0.09 19.61
N VAL A 45 -14.81 0.93 20.46
CA VAL A 45 -16.01 1.59 21.00
C VAL A 45 -16.46 2.72 20.07
N LYS A 46 -17.75 2.72 19.70
CA LYS A 46 -18.35 3.79 18.90
C LYS A 46 -18.23 5.14 19.62
N GLY A 47 -17.82 6.18 18.90
CA GLY A 47 -17.57 7.52 19.46
C GLY A 47 -16.16 7.70 20.02
N VAL A 48 -15.32 6.65 20.04
CA VAL A 48 -13.91 6.74 20.43
C VAL A 48 -13.03 6.74 19.18
N GLY A 49 -12.77 7.94 18.65
CA GLY A 49 -11.97 8.12 17.43
C GLY A 49 -10.45 8.08 17.62
N ARG A 50 -9.96 8.08 18.86
CA ARG A 50 -8.53 8.15 19.20
C ARG A 50 -8.22 7.32 20.45
N GLY A 51 -7.08 6.65 20.43
CA GLY A 51 -6.52 5.96 21.57
C GLY A 51 -7.07 4.55 21.75
N TRP A 52 -6.77 3.98 22.92
CA TRP A 52 -7.09 2.59 23.25
C TRP A 52 -8.59 2.40 23.58
N ALA A 53 -9.18 1.33 23.05
CA ALA A 53 -10.52 0.85 23.39
C ALA A 53 -10.66 -0.65 23.10
N GLY A 54 -10.99 -1.46 24.11
CA GLY A 54 -11.12 -2.92 23.94
C GLY A 54 -9.79 -3.58 23.58
N GLN A 55 -9.77 -4.43 22.57
CA GLN A 55 -8.54 -5.01 21.98
C GLN A 55 -8.06 -4.17 20.78
N SER A 56 -8.33 -2.86 20.78
CA SER A 56 -8.00 -1.98 19.65
C SER A 56 -7.40 -0.65 20.08
N PHE A 57 -6.73 0.02 19.13
CA PHE A 57 -6.21 1.38 19.28
C PHE A 57 -6.52 2.19 18.01
N ALA A 58 -7.24 3.29 18.16
CA ALA A 58 -7.64 4.17 17.07
C ALA A 58 -6.62 5.31 16.87
N ILE A 59 -6.22 5.55 15.62
CA ILE A 59 -5.43 6.71 15.23
C ILE A 59 -6.25 7.52 14.21
N PRO A 60 -6.62 8.78 14.50
CA PRO A 60 -7.38 9.59 13.58
C PRO A 60 -6.59 9.92 12.29
N THR A 61 -7.24 9.69 11.14
CA THR A 61 -6.76 10.12 9.80
C THR A 61 -7.77 11.02 9.08
N LEU A 62 -8.98 11.10 9.64
CA LEU A 62 -10.10 11.89 9.17
C LEU A 62 -10.62 12.76 10.32
N ASN A 63 -11.11 13.96 10.02
CA ASN A 63 -11.77 14.80 11.02
C ASN A 63 -13.18 14.30 11.35
N GLU A 64 -13.91 15.00 12.23
CA GLU A 64 -15.27 14.66 12.67
C GLU A 64 -16.29 14.66 11.52
N HIS A 65 -15.95 15.31 10.41
CA HIS A 65 -16.76 15.42 9.20
C HIS A 65 -16.31 14.46 8.08
N ILE A 66 -15.45 13.47 8.39
CA ILE A 66 -14.94 12.48 7.44
C ILE A 66 -14.14 13.14 6.31
N GLN A 67 -13.45 14.24 6.61
CA GLN A 67 -12.54 14.89 5.66
C GLN A 67 -11.10 14.52 5.97
N GLN A 68 -10.29 14.37 4.93
CA GLN A 68 -8.86 14.12 5.04
C GLN A 68 -8.21 15.21 5.90
N MET A 69 -7.46 14.78 6.92
CA MET A 69 -6.71 15.70 7.77
C MET A 69 -5.45 16.20 7.04
N PRO A 70 -4.70 17.16 7.58
CA PRO A 70 -3.32 17.38 7.15
C PRO A 70 -2.39 16.30 7.71
N LEU A 71 -1.35 15.89 6.96
CA LEU A 71 -0.35 14.91 7.43
C LEU A 71 0.27 15.28 8.77
N SER A 72 0.51 16.58 9.03
CA SER A 72 1.07 17.06 10.29
C SER A 72 0.16 16.78 11.50
N GLN A 73 -1.17 16.73 11.32
CA GLN A 73 -2.09 16.36 12.39
C GLN A 73 -2.11 14.85 12.63
N ILE A 74 -1.98 14.05 11.56
CA ILE A 74 -1.85 12.60 11.69
C ILE A 74 -0.55 12.25 12.39
N GLU A 75 0.55 12.90 12.01
CA GLU A 75 1.87 12.74 12.64
C GLU A 75 1.81 12.98 14.14
N HIS A 76 1.06 13.97 14.61
CA HIS A 76 0.84 14.19 16.04
C HIS A 76 0.24 12.96 16.73
N TYR A 77 -0.82 12.36 16.17
CA TYR A 77 -1.43 11.15 16.74
C TYR A 77 -0.56 9.90 16.61
N VAL A 78 0.22 9.79 15.53
CA VAL A 78 1.21 8.73 15.37
C VAL A 78 2.30 8.85 16.45
N ASN A 79 2.76 10.05 16.76
CA ASN A 79 3.73 10.28 17.82
C ASN A 79 3.18 9.94 19.23
N ASP A 80 1.91 10.26 19.50
CA ASP A 80 1.27 9.80 20.74
C ASP A 80 1.22 8.28 20.83
N PHE A 81 0.92 7.61 19.71
CA PHE A 81 0.93 6.15 19.65
C PHE A 81 2.33 5.57 19.85
N LYS A 82 3.38 6.19 19.29
CA LYS A 82 4.78 5.79 19.53
C LYS A 82 5.11 5.79 21.01
N ILE A 83 4.78 6.88 21.70
CA ILE A 83 4.99 7.03 23.15
C ILE A 83 4.18 5.95 23.90
N TYR A 84 2.94 5.71 23.49
CA TYR A 84 2.10 4.68 24.11
C TYR A 84 2.70 3.27 23.96
N ALA A 85 3.09 2.89 22.74
CA ALA A 85 3.65 1.58 22.45
C ALA A 85 4.99 1.34 23.19
N GLU A 86 5.84 2.37 23.27
CA GLU A 86 7.10 2.32 24.01
C GLU A 86 6.90 2.10 25.51
N ASN A 87 5.87 2.71 26.10
CA ASN A 87 5.54 2.53 27.52
C ASN A 87 4.81 1.21 27.83
N HIS A 88 4.46 0.41 26.82
CA HIS A 88 3.78 -0.89 26.97
C HIS A 88 4.53 -2.00 26.21
N PRO A 89 5.81 -2.28 26.54
CA PRO A 89 6.67 -3.15 25.71
C PRO A 89 6.25 -4.63 25.70
N LYS A 90 5.37 -5.05 26.61
CA LYS A 90 4.82 -6.42 26.68
C LYS A 90 3.63 -6.64 25.74
N THR A 91 2.99 -5.56 25.28
CA THR A 91 1.86 -5.61 24.37
C THR A 91 2.36 -5.49 22.94
N LYS A 92 1.84 -6.31 22.04
CA LYS A 92 2.07 -6.19 20.61
C LYS A 92 0.99 -5.33 19.97
N TYR A 93 1.33 -4.66 18.88
CA TYR A 93 0.39 -3.80 18.16
C TYR A 93 0.37 -4.21 16.69
N PHE A 94 -0.74 -4.81 16.26
CA PHE A 94 -0.98 -5.17 14.86
C PHE A 94 -1.45 -3.92 14.11
N LEU A 95 -0.56 -3.27 13.36
CA LEU A 95 -0.82 -2.02 12.66
C LEU A 95 -1.39 -2.30 11.27
N THR A 96 -2.60 -1.84 11.00
CA THR A 96 -3.15 -1.88 9.63
C THR A 96 -2.50 -0.83 8.72
N ALA A 97 -2.68 -0.93 7.39
CA ALA A 97 -2.32 0.10 6.41
C ALA A 97 -3.14 1.38 6.61
N LEU A 98 -2.82 2.09 7.68
CA LEU A 98 -3.57 3.18 8.28
C LEU A 98 -3.69 4.35 7.31
N GLY A 99 -4.90 4.92 7.20
CA GLY A 99 -5.16 6.09 6.34
C GLY A 99 -5.09 5.83 4.84
N CYS A 100 -4.59 4.67 4.40
CA CYS A 100 -4.43 4.40 2.98
C CYS A 100 -5.77 4.16 2.29
N GLY A 101 -6.79 3.72 3.06
CA GLY A 101 -8.17 3.53 2.63
C GLY A 101 -9.00 4.75 2.38
N ILE A 102 -10.06 4.87 3.16
CA ILE A 102 -11.09 5.89 2.96
C ILE A 102 -10.51 7.30 3.02
N ALA A 103 -9.45 7.49 3.82
CA ALA A 103 -8.77 8.77 3.92
C ALA A 103 -7.89 9.11 2.70
N GLY A 104 -7.55 8.13 1.87
CA GLY A 104 -6.93 8.34 0.57
C GLY A 104 -5.46 8.71 0.59
N TYR A 105 -4.74 8.43 1.69
CA TYR A 105 -3.29 8.64 1.73
C TYR A 105 -2.53 7.55 0.99
N LYS A 106 -1.34 7.88 0.49
CA LYS A 106 -0.40 6.89 -0.01
C LYS A 106 0.34 6.25 1.16
N VAL A 107 0.75 4.99 1.00
CA VAL A 107 1.63 4.30 1.95
C VAL A 107 2.93 5.11 2.16
N SER A 108 3.46 5.71 1.09
CA SER A 108 4.65 6.56 1.11
C SER A 108 4.50 7.83 1.95
N GLU A 109 3.28 8.28 2.23
CA GLU A 109 3.00 9.44 3.09
C GLU A 109 2.86 9.05 4.57
N ILE A 110 2.21 7.90 4.84
CA ILE A 110 1.90 7.47 6.22
C ILE A 110 3.02 6.66 6.84
N ALA A 111 3.58 5.68 6.12
CA ALA A 111 4.55 4.75 6.68
C ALA A 111 5.79 5.45 7.27
N PRO A 112 6.38 6.49 6.64
CA PRO A 112 7.50 7.22 7.23
C PRO A 112 7.20 7.84 8.61
N LEU A 113 5.94 8.17 8.90
CA LEU A 113 5.56 8.74 10.19
C LEU A 113 5.81 7.76 11.34
N PHE A 114 5.92 6.46 11.09
CA PHE A 114 6.16 5.44 12.11
C PHE A 114 7.65 5.13 12.34
N LYS A 115 8.59 5.77 11.62
CA LYS A 115 10.03 5.58 11.84
C LYS A 115 10.41 5.81 13.31
N GLY A 116 11.27 4.92 13.83
CA GLY A 116 11.75 4.95 15.21
C GLY A 116 10.75 4.47 16.26
N ILE A 117 9.59 3.92 15.87
CA ILE A 117 8.65 3.32 16.83
C ILE A 117 9.24 2.06 17.47
N HIS A 118 8.81 1.74 18.69
CA HIS A 118 9.25 0.56 19.42
C HIS A 118 8.96 -0.75 18.65
N SER A 119 9.81 -1.77 18.80
CA SER A 119 9.76 -3.01 18.00
C SER A 119 8.62 -3.98 18.37
N ASN A 120 7.70 -3.58 19.24
CA ASN A 120 6.48 -4.33 19.56
C ASN A 120 5.33 -4.01 18.59
N VAL A 121 5.57 -3.19 17.57
CA VAL A 121 4.64 -2.94 16.48
C VAL A 121 4.90 -3.93 15.34
N ILE A 122 3.83 -4.58 14.90
CA ILE A 122 3.79 -5.47 13.73
C ILE A 122 3.23 -4.63 12.59
N PHE A 123 3.99 -4.47 11.52
CA PHE A 123 3.67 -3.60 10.39
C PHE A 123 2.94 -4.35 9.27
N PRO A 124 2.16 -3.65 8.45
CA PRO A 124 1.74 -4.20 7.17
C PRO A 124 2.96 -4.30 6.24
N GLU A 125 3.02 -5.32 5.40
CA GLU A 125 4.16 -5.58 4.50
C GLU A 125 4.49 -4.37 3.61
N SER A 126 3.48 -3.64 3.12
CA SER A 126 3.65 -2.42 2.33
C SER A 126 4.42 -1.32 3.06
N PHE A 127 4.47 -1.33 4.39
CA PHE A 127 5.23 -0.34 5.17
C PHE A 127 6.72 -0.70 5.27
N ARG A 128 7.11 -1.98 5.07
CA ARG A 128 8.51 -2.44 5.18
C ARG A 128 9.50 -1.52 4.49
N PRO A 129 9.28 -1.10 3.23
CA PRO A 129 10.25 -0.27 2.51
C PRO A 129 10.47 1.12 3.09
N TYR A 130 9.53 1.62 3.90
CA TYR A 130 9.57 2.95 4.50
C TYR A 130 10.01 2.92 5.97
N ILE A 131 10.02 1.75 6.60
CA ILE A 131 10.34 1.56 8.02
C ILE A 131 11.77 1.08 8.21
N GLU A 132 12.23 0.11 7.43
CA GLU A 132 13.59 -0.39 7.57
C GLU A 132 14.57 0.63 6.97
N GLU A 133 15.55 1.08 7.76
CA GLU A 133 16.56 2.07 7.34
C GLU A 133 17.30 1.64 6.07
N ASP A 134 17.51 0.32 5.91
CA ASP A 134 18.14 -0.26 4.73
C ASP A 134 17.17 -0.37 3.54
N ALA A 135 15.85 -0.49 3.75
CA ALA A 135 14.90 -0.72 2.67
C ALA A 135 14.63 0.55 1.82
N VAL A 136 14.79 1.74 2.41
CA VAL A 136 14.74 3.03 1.69
C VAL A 136 15.91 3.15 0.69
N SER A 137 17.09 2.67 1.07
CA SER A 137 18.28 2.63 0.19
C SER A 137 18.23 1.52 -0.86
N GLN A 138 17.27 0.60 -0.76
CA GLN A 138 17.15 -0.58 -1.61
C GLN A 138 16.11 -0.45 -2.71
N PHE A 139 15.30 0.60 -2.74
CA PHE A 139 14.39 0.83 -3.85
C PHE A 139 15.19 0.98 -5.16
N PRO A 140 15.07 0.03 -6.11
CA PRO A 140 15.80 0.13 -7.36
C PRO A 140 15.31 1.34 -8.16
N ASN A 141 16.18 1.90 -9.00
CA ASN A 141 15.70 2.78 -10.04
C ASN A 141 14.83 1.97 -10.99
N LEU A 142 13.71 2.54 -11.45
CA LEU A 142 13.02 1.95 -12.58
C LEU A 142 13.89 2.11 -13.82
N THR A 143 14.12 0.98 -14.48
CA THR A 143 14.75 0.89 -15.79
C THR A 143 13.76 0.27 -16.78
N ALA A 144 14.00 0.47 -18.08
CA ALA A 144 13.22 -0.19 -19.12
C ALA A 144 13.24 -1.72 -18.95
N ASP A 145 14.42 -2.28 -18.67
CA ASP A 145 14.63 -3.73 -18.48
C ASP A 145 13.76 -4.28 -17.33
N MET A 146 13.74 -3.57 -16.19
CA MET A 146 12.91 -3.96 -15.05
C MET A 146 11.43 -3.98 -15.42
N VAL A 147 10.90 -2.88 -15.98
CA VAL A 147 9.46 -2.80 -16.29
C VAL A 147 9.05 -3.74 -17.41
N HIS A 148 9.90 -3.97 -18.42
CA HIS A 148 9.66 -4.96 -19.48
C HIS A 148 9.69 -6.38 -18.97
N THR A 149 10.33 -6.65 -17.82
CA THR A 149 10.43 -7.99 -17.27
C THR A 149 9.17 -8.43 -16.52
N PHE A 150 8.54 -7.56 -15.73
CA PHE A 150 7.34 -7.93 -14.95
C PHE A 150 6.01 -7.37 -15.48
N ILE A 151 6.02 -6.31 -16.28
CA ILE A 151 4.80 -5.78 -16.92
C ILE A 151 4.60 -6.52 -18.24
N THR A 152 4.31 -7.82 -18.12
CA THR A 152 4.15 -8.77 -19.23
C THR A 152 2.90 -9.61 -19.04
N ASP A 153 2.44 -10.23 -20.13
CA ASP A 153 1.28 -11.14 -20.09
C ASP A 153 1.54 -12.31 -19.13
N ASP A 154 2.72 -12.93 -19.22
CA ASP A 154 3.14 -14.09 -18.42
C ASP A 154 3.10 -13.84 -16.91
N VAL A 155 3.47 -12.63 -16.47
CA VAL A 155 3.52 -12.26 -15.05
C VAL A 155 2.18 -11.69 -14.57
N ILE A 156 1.56 -10.78 -15.32
CA ILE A 156 0.29 -10.13 -14.91
C ILE A 156 -0.85 -11.15 -14.92
N PHE A 157 -0.88 -12.06 -15.89
CA PHE A 157 -1.88 -13.11 -16.01
C PHE A 157 -1.32 -14.47 -15.60
N TYR A 158 -0.52 -14.51 -14.54
CA TYR A 158 0.22 -15.71 -14.09
C TYR A 158 -0.62 -17.01 -14.08
N PHE A 159 -1.89 -16.91 -13.73
CA PHE A 159 -2.83 -18.03 -13.66
C PHE A 159 -3.10 -18.68 -15.02
N ASN A 160 -3.02 -17.91 -16.12
CA ASN A 160 -3.15 -18.43 -17.49
C ASN A 160 -1.88 -19.16 -17.96
N HIS A 161 -0.77 -18.97 -17.25
CA HIS A 161 0.55 -19.50 -17.60
C HIS A 161 1.01 -20.62 -16.67
N GLY A 162 0.11 -21.14 -15.83
CA GLY A 162 0.36 -22.31 -15.00
C GLY A 162 1.13 -22.03 -13.71
N TYR A 163 1.23 -20.77 -13.29
CA TYR A 163 1.77 -20.39 -11.99
C TYR A 163 0.65 -20.32 -10.93
N GLU A 164 0.99 -20.55 -9.67
CA GLU A 164 0.05 -20.48 -8.54
C GLU A 164 -0.02 -19.10 -7.88
N SER A 165 0.99 -18.25 -8.08
CA SER A 165 1.05 -16.89 -7.53
C SER A 165 1.93 -15.94 -8.35
N PHE A 166 1.80 -14.62 -8.12
CA PHE A 166 2.75 -13.63 -8.64
C PHE A 166 4.19 -13.91 -8.22
N THR A 167 4.41 -14.35 -6.97
CA THR A 167 5.75 -14.70 -6.47
C THR A 167 6.38 -15.79 -7.32
N GLU A 168 5.63 -16.85 -7.62
CA GLU A 168 6.15 -17.95 -8.45
C GLU A 168 6.47 -17.48 -9.88
N ALA A 169 5.62 -16.65 -10.48
CA ALA A 169 5.85 -16.08 -11.81
C ALA A 169 7.10 -15.20 -11.82
N LEU A 170 7.24 -14.30 -10.83
CA LEU A 170 8.41 -13.44 -10.67
C LEU A 170 9.68 -14.24 -10.40
N ASP A 171 9.60 -15.39 -9.74
CA ASP A 171 10.74 -16.28 -9.52
C ASP A 171 11.31 -16.92 -10.79
N LYS A 172 10.57 -16.87 -11.90
CA LYS A 172 11.08 -17.25 -13.23
C LYS A 172 11.78 -16.12 -13.97
N THR A 173 11.73 -14.90 -13.45
CA THR A 173 12.36 -13.72 -14.06
C THR A 173 13.79 -13.51 -13.56
N GLN A 174 14.54 -12.65 -14.26
CA GLN A 174 15.89 -12.25 -13.87
C GLN A 174 15.94 -11.06 -12.91
N LEU A 175 14.78 -10.60 -12.43
CA LEU A 175 14.71 -9.49 -11.48
C LEU A 175 15.50 -9.80 -10.21
N SER A 176 16.25 -8.81 -9.73
CA SER A 176 16.88 -8.85 -8.43
C SER A 176 15.83 -8.95 -7.31
N PRO A 177 16.21 -9.38 -6.09
CA PRO A 177 15.27 -9.45 -4.97
C PRO A 177 14.54 -8.13 -4.68
N ALA A 178 15.24 -6.99 -4.83
CA ALA A 178 14.65 -5.67 -4.62
C ALA A 178 13.63 -5.32 -5.72
N GLU A 179 13.93 -5.63 -6.98
CA GLU A 179 13.00 -5.41 -8.10
C GLU A 179 11.78 -6.33 -8.00
N LYS A 180 11.94 -7.59 -7.59
CA LYS A 180 10.83 -8.50 -7.32
C LYS A 180 9.92 -7.98 -6.21
N ALA A 181 10.50 -7.42 -5.14
CA ALA A 181 9.71 -6.82 -4.07
C ALA A 181 8.84 -5.66 -4.60
N ILE A 182 9.39 -4.82 -5.48
CA ILE A 182 8.61 -3.75 -6.13
C ILE A 182 7.55 -4.28 -7.06
N ALA A 183 7.89 -5.25 -7.91
CA ALA A 183 6.92 -5.90 -8.78
C ALA A 183 5.77 -6.51 -7.96
N LEU A 184 6.05 -7.18 -6.84
CA LEU A 184 5.03 -7.73 -5.94
C LEU A 184 4.13 -6.64 -5.34
N ILE A 185 4.69 -5.52 -4.88
CA ILE A 185 3.88 -4.40 -4.36
C ILE A 185 2.90 -3.93 -5.45
N VAL A 186 3.40 -3.74 -6.67
CA VAL A 186 2.61 -3.24 -7.80
C VAL A 186 1.57 -4.26 -8.28
N LEU A 187 1.93 -5.54 -8.37
CA LEU A 187 1.05 -6.60 -8.87
C LEU A 187 -0.06 -6.97 -7.88
N ASN A 188 0.20 -6.87 -6.58
CA ASN A 188 -0.82 -7.08 -5.55
C ASN A 188 -1.72 -5.84 -5.34
N GLU A 189 -1.42 -4.72 -5.98
CA GLU A 189 -2.28 -3.55 -5.95
C GLU A 189 -3.51 -3.79 -6.85
N GLU A 190 -4.60 -4.25 -6.22
CA GLU A 190 -5.89 -4.34 -6.87
C GLU A 190 -6.40 -2.91 -7.17
N LEU A 191 -6.42 -2.53 -8.45
CA LEU A 191 -7.00 -1.27 -8.94
C LEU A 191 -8.19 -1.49 -9.91
N TYR A 192 -8.34 -2.71 -10.43
CA TYR A 192 -9.42 -3.11 -11.33
C TYR A 192 -9.91 -4.52 -10.98
N PRO A 193 -11.23 -4.80 -11.00
CA PRO A 193 -12.34 -3.90 -11.37
C PRO A 193 -12.68 -2.87 -10.30
N ARG A 194 -12.24 -3.10 -9.07
CA ARG A 194 -12.34 -2.15 -7.96
C ARG A 194 -11.01 -2.10 -7.26
N ASP A 195 -10.71 -0.95 -6.68
CA ASP A 195 -9.57 -0.88 -5.79
C ASP A 195 -9.83 -1.61 -4.46
N ARG A 196 -8.80 -1.77 -3.63
CA ARG A 196 -8.91 -2.31 -2.27
C ARG A 196 -9.92 -1.61 -1.34
N TYR A 197 -10.49 -0.47 -1.77
CA TYR A 197 -11.54 0.26 -1.05
C TYR A 197 -12.92 0.09 -1.70
N GLY A 198 -13.03 -0.78 -2.69
CA GLY A 198 -14.25 -1.06 -3.43
C GLY A 198 -14.64 0.05 -4.40
N ARG A 199 -13.74 0.99 -4.73
CA ARG A 199 -14.02 2.08 -5.69
C ARG A 199 -13.70 1.61 -7.10
N GLY A 200 -14.61 1.87 -8.05
CA GLY A 200 -14.35 1.63 -9.46
C GLY A 200 -13.44 2.72 -10.03
N ARG A 201 -12.31 2.33 -10.65
CA ARG A 201 -11.36 3.23 -11.32
C ARG A 201 -11.43 3.14 -12.85
N GLU A 202 -12.52 2.61 -13.40
CA GLU A 202 -12.60 2.24 -14.82
C GLU A 202 -12.45 3.44 -15.77
N HIS A 203 -12.91 4.62 -15.38
CA HIS A 203 -12.77 5.83 -16.19
C HIS A 203 -11.31 6.29 -16.29
N GLU A 204 -10.61 6.28 -15.16
CA GLU A 204 -9.19 6.63 -15.09
C GLU A 204 -8.33 5.62 -15.87
N ILE A 205 -8.56 4.33 -15.64
CA ILE A 205 -7.83 3.27 -16.34
C ILE A 205 -8.07 3.37 -17.85
N LYS A 206 -9.29 3.66 -18.30
CA LYS A 206 -9.58 3.88 -19.74
C LYS A 206 -8.87 5.09 -20.32
N ASP A 207 -8.77 6.18 -19.57
CA ASP A 207 -8.05 7.39 -20.01
C ASP A 207 -6.56 7.08 -20.18
N ILE A 208 -5.94 6.46 -19.18
CA ILE A 208 -4.54 6.04 -19.24
C ILE A 208 -4.32 5.01 -20.36
N LEU A 209 -5.20 4.03 -20.53
CA LEU A 209 -5.12 3.07 -21.63
C LEU A 209 -5.12 3.78 -22.99
N GLY A 210 -5.99 4.77 -23.19
CA GLY A 210 -6.01 5.58 -24.42
C GLY A 210 -4.72 6.36 -24.66
N LYS A 211 -4.07 6.83 -23.60
CA LYS A 211 -2.80 7.57 -23.68
C LYS A 211 -1.58 6.69 -23.97
N LEU A 212 -1.60 5.44 -23.50
CA LEU A 212 -0.52 4.46 -23.60
C LEU A 212 -0.60 3.56 -24.84
N ASN A 213 -1.81 3.21 -25.28
CA ASN A 213 -2.02 2.32 -26.41
C ASN A 213 -1.41 2.88 -27.70
N GLY A 214 -0.69 2.05 -28.45
CA GLY A 214 0.09 2.43 -29.63
C GLY A 214 1.44 3.09 -29.34
N LYS A 215 1.76 3.41 -28.07
CA LYS A 215 3.05 4.02 -27.69
C LYS A 215 3.98 3.05 -26.97
N ILE A 216 3.40 2.17 -26.15
CA ILE A 216 4.16 1.20 -25.34
C ILE A 216 3.73 -0.26 -25.59
N PHE A 217 2.47 -0.49 -25.96
CA PHE A 217 1.90 -1.77 -26.40
C PHE A 217 0.74 -1.53 -27.38
N HIS A 218 0.20 -2.59 -27.97
CA HIS A 218 -0.98 -2.52 -28.84
C HIS A 218 -2.07 -3.48 -28.34
N PHE A 219 -3.07 -2.97 -27.61
CA PHE A 219 -4.26 -3.75 -27.28
C PHE A 219 -5.35 -3.53 -28.34
N GLN A 220 -6.00 -4.63 -28.74
CA GLN A 220 -7.23 -4.57 -29.51
C GLN A 220 -8.41 -4.36 -28.55
N ASN A 221 -8.99 -3.16 -28.57
CA ASN A 221 -10.16 -2.74 -27.78
C ASN A 221 -9.92 -2.59 -26.25
N ASN A 222 -10.87 -1.93 -25.56
CA ASN A 222 -10.94 -1.86 -24.09
C ASN A 222 -11.42 -3.19 -23.50
N THR A 223 -10.63 -4.26 -23.66
CA THR A 223 -10.91 -5.57 -23.07
C THR A 223 -10.56 -5.58 -21.58
N GLU A 224 -11.12 -6.53 -20.85
CA GLU A 224 -10.82 -6.71 -19.42
C GLU A 224 -9.32 -6.90 -19.15
N GLY A 225 -8.63 -7.66 -20.00
CA GLY A 225 -7.17 -7.82 -19.92
C GLY A 225 -6.41 -6.49 -20.10
N ALA A 226 -6.82 -5.65 -21.05
CA ALA A 226 -6.20 -4.33 -21.22
C ALA A 226 -6.38 -3.43 -19.98
N MET A 227 -7.53 -3.55 -19.30
CA MET A 227 -7.80 -2.80 -18.07
C MET A 227 -6.89 -3.27 -16.92
N ILE A 228 -6.75 -4.58 -16.72
CA ILE A 228 -5.85 -5.16 -15.70
C ILE A 228 -4.39 -4.77 -15.99
N PHE A 229 -3.96 -4.88 -17.25
CA PHE A 229 -2.60 -4.55 -17.62
C PHE A 229 -2.25 -3.09 -17.34
N VAL A 230 -3.16 -2.17 -17.69
CA VAL A 230 -2.96 -0.74 -17.41
C VAL A 230 -3.09 -0.42 -15.93
N SER A 231 -3.89 -1.16 -15.17
CA SER A 231 -4.00 -0.95 -13.73
C SER A 231 -2.68 -1.24 -13.01
N VAL A 232 -1.92 -2.26 -13.44
CA VAL A 232 -0.54 -2.51 -12.95
C VAL A 232 0.38 -1.33 -13.23
N ILE A 233 0.30 -0.73 -14.42
CA ILE A 233 1.09 0.46 -14.76
C ILE A 233 0.72 1.64 -13.87
N ILE A 234 -0.57 1.87 -13.61
CA ILE A 234 -1.03 2.93 -12.70
C ILE A 234 -0.49 2.71 -11.30
N ALA A 235 -0.54 1.48 -10.78
CA ALA A 235 0.02 1.17 -9.46
C ALA A 235 1.53 1.50 -9.38
N LEU A 236 2.30 1.21 -10.44
CA LEU A 236 3.72 1.59 -10.51
C LEU A 236 3.91 3.11 -10.57
N MET A 237 3.11 3.81 -11.37
CA MET A 237 3.13 5.28 -11.49
C MET A 237 2.81 5.94 -10.14
N GLU A 238 1.84 5.41 -9.39
CA GLU A 238 1.49 5.91 -8.06
C GLU A 238 2.59 5.66 -7.03
N LEU A 239 3.21 4.47 -7.07
CA LEU A 239 4.31 4.09 -6.18
C LEU A 239 5.54 4.96 -6.40
N TYR A 240 5.91 5.21 -7.66
CA TYR A 240 7.05 6.05 -8.01
C TYR A 240 6.70 7.52 -8.19
N ASP A 241 5.46 7.95 -7.93
CA ASP A 241 5.00 9.34 -8.09
C ASP A 241 5.45 9.94 -9.44
N ILE A 242 5.03 9.30 -10.53
CA ILE A 242 5.31 9.71 -11.91
C ILE A 242 4.03 9.72 -12.74
N ASP A 243 4.05 10.45 -13.85
CA ASP A 243 2.92 10.53 -14.79
C ASP A 243 3.08 9.57 -15.98
N GLU A 244 2.07 9.56 -16.86
CA GLU A 244 2.09 8.72 -18.06
C GLU A 244 3.22 9.07 -19.05
N GLN A 245 3.70 10.32 -19.07
CA GLN A 245 4.77 10.73 -19.98
C GLN A 245 6.11 10.20 -19.50
N ASP A 246 6.36 10.26 -18.19
CA ASP A 246 7.54 9.69 -17.57
C ASP A 246 7.56 8.17 -17.74
N PHE A 247 6.41 7.50 -17.57
CA PHE A 247 6.32 6.06 -17.83
C PHE A 247 6.59 5.70 -19.31
N ILE A 248 6.07 6.48 -20.27
CA ILE A 248 6.36 6.26 -21.71
C ILE A 248 7.87 6.38 -22.00
N LYS A 249 8.55 7.38 -21.43
CA LYS A 249 10.00 7.54 -21.60
C LYS A 249 10.77 6.39 -20.95
N LEU A 250 10.38 6.00 -19.74
CA LEU A 250 10.94 4.84 -19.04
C LEU A 250 10.80 3.58 -19.88
N TRP A 251 9.60 3.30 -20.41
CA TRP A 251 9.34 2.15 -21.25
C TRP A 251 10.18 2.12 -22.52
N ARG A 252 10.55 3.29 -23.06
CA ARG A 252 11.40 3.40 -24.26
C ARG A 252 12.90 3.36 -23.95
N GLY A 253 13.28 3.30 -22.67
CA GLY A 253 14.68 3.40 -22.24
C GLY A 253 15.26 4.81 -22.36
N GLU A 254 14.41 5.83 -22.45
CA GLU A 254 14.81 7.24 -22.54
C GLU A 254 15.03 7.87 -21.15
N LEU A 255 14.54 7.23 -20.09
CA LEU A 255 14.58 7.74 -18.72
C LEU A 255 14.74 6.58 -17.72
N GLU A 256 15.65 6.74 -16.76
CA GLU A 256 15.64 5.95 -15.52
C GLU A 256 15.00 6.79 -14.42
N ILE A 257 14.20 6.16 -13.56
CA ILE A 257 13.38 6.87 -12.58
C ILE A 257 13.77 6.42 -11.18
N GLN A 258 14.33 7.35 -10.39
CA GLN A 258 14.60 7.11 -8.98
C GLN A 258 13.29 7.09 -8.18
N HIS A 259 13.22 6.28 -7.14
CA HIS A 259 12.09 6.29 -6.22
C HIS A 259 11.92 7.68 -5.55
N PRO A 260 10.69 8.16 -5.29
CA PRO A 260 10.45 9.50 -4.72
C PRO A 260 11.25 9.81 -3.46
N ILE A 261 11.48 8.80 -2.62
CA ILE A 261 12.27 8.95 -1.39
C ILE A 261 13.73 9.36 -1.63
N ASN A 262 14.24 9.11 -2.83
CA ASN A 262 15.59 9.44 -3.27
C ASN A 262 15.64 10.71 -4.14
N ARG A 263 14.48 11.33 -4.44
CA ARG A 263 14.40 12.59 -5.20
C ARG A 263 14.54 13.76 -4.21
N THR A 264 15.55 14.59 -4.42
CA THR A 264 15.80 15.83 -3.66
C THR A 264 14.85 16.95 -4.04
#